data_AF-A0A2E9J5G8-F1
#
_entry.id   AF-A0A2E9J5G8-F1
#
_cell.length_a   1.000
_cell.length_b   1.000
_cell.length_c   1.000
_cell.angle_alpha   90.00
_cell.angle_beta   90.00
_cell.angle_gamma   90.00
#
_symmetry.space_group_name_H-M   'P 1'
#
loop_
_entity.id
_entity.type
_entity.pdbx_description
1 polymer ?
#
loop_
_entity_poly.entity_id
_entity_poly.type
_entity_poly.pdbx_seq_one_letter_code
_entity_poly.pdbx_strand_id
1 'polypeptide(L)'
;MPNNSSQKISLSIAKKILLGFEHHYQNIKSASIEAKRCFEEKEWKKIEKDSKLRLNFYDEQVDVFCKKLSSELKKQTLYGAKAEFNESQSMDKFNSDFWKNTKHVYIELITTHKQPELAETFYNSVFCRIFSRSFYNNQYIFTKPCVSLNYIDMDEPVIDSYFVDDGQLKDTLASVLNNYKFKCAFGNFDQDIKRLQEQLLKQMPRLHSEVFELQFISTPFIRGKCAYIVGQIVTQLHPDVPVLIALLNDDKKGLYVDSLLTDIRSISIIFSFSRSYFFITTDYPSAIVEYLKQLLPGKTRAVLYSAIGLHKQGKTLLYRHFLKYSKITSEKLIIAPGIKGMVMSVFTFPMYPYVFKVINDQFTPPKMGTKKMVKDKYYFVKNHVRIGRLADTWEFSNVAFPLKDIDDALLQELENKASSNIEFEDDLLIIKHMYIENKMTPLNMYLETANKKQQNHIINDYGKAIDELINSNIFPGDMLTK
;
A
#
# COMPACT_ATOMS: atom_id res chain seq x y z
N MET A 1 24.93 -34.42 16.76
CA MET A 1 23.85 -33.60 17.39
C MET A 1 24.09 -32.15 17.01
N PRO A 2 23.13 -31.41 16.43
CA PRO A 2 23.33 -29.99 16.17
C PRO A 2 23.54 -29.28 17.50
N ASN A 3 24.57 -28.43 17.59
CA ASN A 3 24.95 -27.71 18.81
C ASN A 3 23.75 -26.97 19.42
N ASN A 4 23.30 -27.40 20.61
CA ASN A 4 22.18 -26.84 21.38
C ASN A 4 22.34 -25.31 21.62
N SER A 5 23.56 -24.77 21.55
CA SER A 5 23.82 -23.33 21.62
C SER A 5 23.40 -22.56 20.36
N SER A 6 23.64 -23.10 19.16
CA SER A 6 23.34 -22.41 17.89
C SER A 6 21.84 -22.29 17.64
N GLN A 7 21.07 -23.32 18.00
CA GLN A 7 19.60 -23.30 17.96
C GLN A 7 19.02 -22.29 18.95
N LYS A 8 19.55 -22.23 20.19
CA LYS A 8 19.13 -21.23 21.18
C LYS A 8 19.38 -19.80 20.71
N ILE A 9 20.50 -19.54 20.04
CA ILE A 9 20.80 -18.22 19.50
C ILE A 9 19.88 -17.89 18.32
N SER A 10 19.64 -18.84 17.41
CA SER A 10 18.71 -18.67 16.27
C SER A 10 17.31 -18.30 16.75
N LEU A 11 16.81 -19.02 17.78
CA LEU A 11 15.53 -18.72 18.43
C LEU A 11 15.52 -17.34 19.10
N SER A 12 16.60 -16.97 19.79
CA SER A 12 16.72 -15.65 20.42
C SER A 12 16.64 -14.52 19.39
N ILE A 13 17.36 -14.64 18.27
CA ILE A 13 17.32 -13.65 17.19
C ILE A 13 15.96 -13.63 16.50
N ALA A 14 15.35 -14.78 16.22
CA ALA A 14 14.01 -14.87 15.64
C ALA A 14 12.96 -14.17 16.53
N LYS A 15 12.97 -14.44 17.85
CA LYS A 15 12.10 -13.76 18.82
C LYS A 15 12.33 -12.25 18.85
N LYS A 16 13.59 -11.79 18.78
CA LYS A 16 13.90 -10.35 18.74
C LYS A 16 13.36 -9.68 17.49
N ILE A 17 13.49 -10.31 16.32
CA ILE A 17 12.92 -9.78 15.07
C ILE A 17 11.39 -9.71 15.18
N LEU A 18 10.76 -10.73 15.78
CA LEU A 18 9.32 -10.75 15.99
C LEU A 18 8.86 -9.65 16.97
N LEU A 19 9.54 -9.48 18.10
CA LEU A 19 9.27 -8.39 19.06
C LEU A 19 9.45 -7.00 18.41
N GLY A 20 10.44 -6.85 17.52
CA GLY A 20 10.62 -5.63 16.74
C GLY A 20 9.43 -5.35 15.83
N PHE A 21 8.89 -6.39 15.19
CA PHE A 21 7.65 -6.29 14.41
C PHE A 21 6.44 -5.95 15.27
N GLU A 22 6.23 -6.64 16.40
CA GLU A 22 5.11 -6.40 17.30
C GLU A 22 5.10 -4.95 17.80
N HIS A 23 6.26 -4.44 18.22
CA HIS A 23 6.39 -3.03 18.62
C HIS A 23 6.01 -2.08 17.48
N HIS A 24 6.49 -2.35 16.27
CA HIS A 24 6.16 -1.55 15.10
C HIS A 24 4.65 -1.56 14.80
N TYR A 25 4.00 -2.73 14.86
CA TYR A 25 2.57 -2.85 14.57
C TYR A 25 1.71 -2.18 15.65
N GLN A 26 2.11 -2.28 16.92
CA GLN A 26 1.44 -1.56 18.01
C GLN A 26 1.47 -0.04 17.81
N ASN A 27 2.59 0.49 17.30
CA ASN A 27 2.68 1.91 16.98
C ASN A 27 1.73 2.32 15.82
N ILE A 28 1.56 1.48 14.80
CA ILE A 28 0.55 1.69 13.73
C ILE A 28 -0.87 1.68 14.30
N LYS A 29 -1.18 0.73 15.19
CA LYS A 29 -2.48 0.62 15.84
C LYS A 29 -2.76 1.87 16.70
N SER A 30 -1.77 2.30 17.47
CA SER A 30 -1.83 3.48 18.34
C SER A 30 -2.07 4.75 17.53
N ALA A 31 -1.37 4.92 16.41
CA ALA A 31 -1.61 6.04 15.48
C ALA A 31 -3.02 6.01 14.88
N SER A 32 -3.60 4.83 14.66
CA SER A 32 -4.96 4.70 14.12
C SER A 32 -6.05 5.00 15.15
N ILE A 33 -5.84 4.61 16.41
CA ILE A 33 -6.68 5.01 17.55
C ILE A 33 -6.64 6.54 17.70
N GLU A 34 -5.44 7.11 17.64
CA GLU A 34 -5.24 8.55 17.75
C GLU A 34 -5.90 9.32 16.59
N ALA A 35 -5.87 8.78 15.37
CA ALA A 35 -6.57 9.38 14.24
C ALA A 35 -8.08 9.44 14.44
N LYS A 36 -8.70 8.42 15.05
CA LYS A 36 -10.14 8.45 15.41
C LYS A 36 -10.42 9.55 16.44
N ARG A 37 -9.61 9.65 17.50
CA ARG A 37 -9.73 10.72 18.51
C ARG A 37 -9.61 12.10 17.87
N CYS A 38 -8.59 12.30 17.03
CA CYS A 38 -8.40 13.57 16.32
C CYS A 38 -9.59 13.90 15.41
N PHE A 39 -10.23 12.90 14.79
CA PHE A 39 -11.43 13.12 13.97
C PHE A 39 -12.63 13.54 14.82
N GLU A 40 -12.81 12.92 15.99
CA GLU A 40 -13.86 13.27 16.96
C GLU A 40 -13.67 14.70 17.52
N GLU A 41 -12.43 15.08 17.80
CA GLU A 41 -12.06 16.39 18.35
C GLU A 41 -11.74 17.46 17.29
N LYS A 42 -11.87 17.11 16.00
CA LYS A 42 -11.64 18.01 14.86
C LYS A 42 -10.21 18.56 14.75
N GLU A 43 -9.22 17.81 15.24
CA GLU A 43 -7.78 18.12 15.15
C GLU A 43 -7.19 17.81 13.76
N TRP A 44 -7.70 18.47 12.71
CA TRP A 44 -7.34 18.18 11.31
C TRP A 44 -5.84 18.29 11.00
N LYS A 45 -5.19 19.31 11.56
CA LYS A 45 -3.76 19.55 11.37
C LYS A 45 -2.92 18.39 11.93
N LYS A 46 -3.38 17.77 13.02
CA LYS A 46 -2.70 16.64 13.64
C LYS A 46 -2.84 15.37 12.79
N ILE A 47 -4.05 15.06 12.32
CA ILE A 47 -4.27 13.94 11.38
C ILE A 47 -3.39 14.09 10.13
N GLU A 48 -3.30 15.30 9.57
CA GLU A 48 -2.47 15.54 8.41
C GLU A 48 -0.99 15.31 8.73
N LYS A 49 -0.49 15.87 9.84
CA LYS A 49 0.89 15.68 10.30
C LYS A 49 1.20 14.19 10.52
N ASP A 50 0.34 13.47 11.22
CA ASP A 50 0.52 12.06 11.55
C ASP A 50 0.45 11.18 10.30
N SER A 51 -0.41 11.53 9.32
CA SER A 51 -0.46 10.86 8.03
C SER A 51 0.87 10.96 7.28
N LYS A 52 1.59 12.08 7.41
CA LYS A 52 2.92 12.27 6.80
C LYS A 52 3.99 11.50 7.58
N LEU A 53 4.01 11.63 8.91
CA LEU A 53 4.98 10.96 9.78
C LEU A 53 4.94 9.44 9.66
N ARG A 54 3.73 8.86 9.57
CA ARG A 54 3.53 7.40 9.48
C ARG A 54 4.23 6.76 8.28
N LEU A 55 4.47 7.49 7.20
CA LEU A 55 5.11 6.95 6.00
C LEU A 55 6.60 6.61 6.22
N ASN A 56 7.31 7.41 7.01
CA ASN A 56 8.75 7.25 7.25
C ASN A 56 9.04 6.40 8.48
N PHE A 57 8.07 6.34 9.40
CA PHE A 57 8.20 5.68 10.69
C PHE A 57 8.63 4.20 10.62
N TYR A 58 8.21 3.47 9.58
CA TYR A 58 8.64 2.07 9.37
C TYR A 58 10.16 1.97 9.14
N ASP A 59 10.68 2.74 8.18
CA ASP A 59 12.09 2.64 7.78
C ASP A 59 13.02 3.10 8.90
N GLU A 60 12.66 4.18 9.59
CA GLU A 60 13.43 4.70 10.73
C GLU A 60 13.53 3.69 11.87
N GLN A 61 12.42 3.02 12.22
CA GLN A 61 12.44 1.97 13.25
C GLN A 61 13.25 0.75 12.81
N VAL A 62 13.08 0.31 11.56
CA VAL A 62 13.88 -0.80 11.03
C VAL A 62 15.36 -0.44 11.07
N ASP A 63 15.75 0.79 10.74
CA ASP A 63 17.13 1.24 10.82
C ASP A 63 17.69 1.23 12.25
N VAL A 64 16.94 1.79 13.20
CA VAL A 64 17.32 1.79 14.62
C VAL A 64 17.43 0.36 15.15
N PHE A 65 16.47 -0.49 14.81
CA PHE A 65 16.47 -1.91 15.17
C PHE A 65 17.68 -2.64 14.56
N CYS A 66 17.95 -2.45 13.27
CA CYS A 66 19.04 -3.10 12.56
C CYS A 66 20.42 -2.65 13.08
N LYS A 67 20.57 -1.37 13.48
CA LYS A 67 21.81 -0.89 14.13
C LYS A 67 22.07 -1.64 15.44
N LYS A 68 21.04 -1.79 16.29
CA LYS A 68 21.13 -2.54 17.55
C LYS A 68 21.41 -4.02 17.30
N LEU A 69 20.64 -4.65 16.42
CA LEU A 69 20.79 -6.07 16.08
C LEU A 69 22.18 -6.38 15.48
N SER A 70 22.67 -5.54 14.57
CA SER A 70 24.00 -5.71 13.97
C SER A 70 25.11 -5.64 15.02
N SER A 71 24.99 -4.75 16.01
CA SER A 71 25.97 -4.68 17.10
C SER A 71 26.02 -5.94 17.95
N GLU A 72 24.87 -6.60 18.15
CA GLU A 72 24.77 -7.85 18.90
C GLU A 72 25.28 -9.05 18.09
N LEU A 73 24.91 -9.14 16.82
CA LEU A 73 25.39 -10.19 15.92
C LEU A 73 26.92 -10.15 15.80
N LYS A 74 27.54 -8.95 15.77
CA LYS A 74 29.00 -8.77 15.81
C LYS A 74 29.62 -9.34 17.09
N LYS A 75 29.03 -9.07 18.26
CA LYS A 75 29.50 -9.61 19.55
C LYS A 75 29.43 -11.14 19.61
N GLN A 76 28.44 -11.73 18.96
CA GLN A 76 28.24 -13.19 18.94
C GLN A 76 29.01 -13.89 17.82
N THR A 77 29.89 -13.19 17.08
CA THR A 77 30.61 -13.68 15.88
C THR A 77 29.71 -14.31 14.80
N LEU A 78 28.42 -13.94 14.80
CA LEU A 78 27.42 -14.34 13.82
C LEU A 78 27.32 -13.34 12.65
N TYR A 79 28.24 -12.38 12.61
CA TYR A 79 28.32 -11.32 11.62
C TYR A 79 29.54 -11.51 10.70
N GLY A 80 29.26 -11.60 9.40
CA GLY A 80 30.17 -11.20 8.32
C GLY A 80 29.77 -9.79 7.86
N ALA A 81 30.76 -8.96 7.54
CA ALA A 81 30.75 -7.50 7.49
C ALA A 81 29.50 -6.77 6.90
N LYS A 82 29.22 -5.61 7.50
CA LYS A 82 28.87 -4.40 6.75
C LYS A 82 30.17 -3.63 6.60
N ALA A 83 30.64 -3.57 5.37
CA ALA A 83 31.49 -2.48 4.91
C ALA A 83 30.85 -1.16 5.33
N GLU A 84 31.70 -0.23 5.75
CA GLU A 84 31.36 1.17 5.76
C GLU A 84 30.85 1.59 4.36
N PHE A 85 30.14 2.70 4.31
CA PHE A 85 29.68 3.28 3.05
C PHE A 85 30.87 3.37 2.08
N ASN A 86 30.80 2.63 0.98
CA ASN A 86 31.82 2.49 -0.05
C ASN A 86 33.06 1.69 0.37
N GLU A 87 33.01 0.36 0.27
CA GLU A 87 34.17 -0.39 -0.24
C GLU A 87 33.77 -1.83 -0.63
N SER A 88 34.38 -2.26 -1.73
CA SER A 88 34.22 -3.58 -2.33
C SER A 88 35.06 -4.61 -1.57
N GLN A 89 34.56 -5.85 -1.53
CA GLN A 89 35.27 -7.10 -1.19
C GLN A 89 35.63 -7.34 0.29
N SER A 90 34.77 -8.10 0.98
CA SER A 90 35.19 -9.34 1.66
C SER A 90 33.99 -10.24 1.92
N MET A 91 34.00 -11.44 1.33
CA MET A 91 32.99 -12.51 1.48
C MET A 91 33.17 -13.32 2.77
N ASP A 92 33.91 -12.81 3.76
CA ASP A 92 34.24 -13.59 4.94
C ASP A 92 33.14 -13.50 6.02
N LYS A 93 32.37 -14.59 6.08
CA LYS A 93 31.55 -15.12 7.21
C LYS A 93 30.06 -14.75 7.27
N PHE A 94 29.32 -14.91 6.17
CA PHE A 94 27.87 -15.17 6.27
C PHE A 94 27.61 -16.61 6.75
N ASN A 95 27.02 -16.78 7.93
CA ASN A 95 26.67 -18.11 8.44
C ASN A 95 25.31 -18.56 7.84
N SER A 96 25.38 -19.26 6.71
CA SER A 96 24.20 -19.80 5.99
C SER A 96 23.29 -20.62 6.90
N ASP A 97 23.84 -21.56 7.64
CA ASP A 97 23.04 -22.52 8.41
C ASP A 97 22.36 -21.84 9.58
N PHE A 98 23.03 -20.88 10.21
CA PHE A 98 22.42 -20.03 11.23
C PHE A 98 21.21 -19.26 10.69
N TRP A 99 21.32 -18.60 9.53
CA TRP A 99 20.20 -17.81 8.98
C TRP A 99 19.07 -18.65 8.44
N LYS A 100 19.37 -19.83 7.87
CA LYS A 100 18.37 -20.84 7.54
C LYS A 100 17.63 -21.26 8.80
N ASN A 101 18.33 -21.69 9.85
CA ASN A 101 17.72 -22.08 11.13
C ASN A 101 16.92 -20.95 11.77
N THR A 102 17.45 -19.73 11.77
CA THR A 102 16.75 -18.52 12.27
C THR A 102 15.43 -18.31 11.53
N LYS A 103 15.43 -18.43 10.20
CA LYS A 103 14.20 -18.33 9.41
C LYS A 103 13.22 -19.47 9.72
N HIS A 104 13.69 -20.71 9.85
CA HIS A 104 12.82 -21.87 10.17
C HIS A 104 12.12 -21.68 11.51
N VAL A 105 12.88 -21.34 12.55
CA VAL A 105 12.32 -21.05 13.88
C VAL A 105 11.39 -19.83 13.83
N TYR A 106 11.70 -18.80 13.03
CA TYR A 106 10.81 -17.66 12.83
C TYR A 106 9.46 -18.07 12.23
N ILE A 107 9.45 -19.01 11.27
CA ILE A 107 8.22 -19.56 10.67
C ILE A 107 7.33 -20.21 11.75
N GLU A 108 7.92 -21.01 12.64
CA GLU A 108 7.20 -21.64 13.75
C GLU A 108 6.55 -20.58 14.65
N LEU A 109 7.28 -19.50 14.99
CA LEU A 109 6.76 -18.43 15.83
C LEU A 109 5.60 -17.66 15.19
N ILE A 110 5.65 -17.42 13.88
CA ILE A 110 4.61 -16.62 13.19
C ILE A 110 3.38 -17.45 12.79
N THR A 111 3.45 -18.77 12.84
CA THR A 111 2.35 -19.65 12.38
C THR A 111 1.05 -19.41 13.17
N THR A 112 1.16 -19.09 14.46
CA THR A 112 0.00 -18.75 15.33
C THR A 112 -0.18 -17.25 15.54
N HIS A 113 0.58 -16.42 14.82
CA HIS A 113 0.52 -14.97 14.96
C HIS A 113 -0.71 -14.40 14.22
N LYS A 114 -1.26 -13.29 14.71
CA LYS A 114 -2.45 -12.63 14.12
C LYS A 114 -2.16 -11.92 12.79
N GLN A 115 -0.90 -11.55 12.56
CA GLN A 115 -0.44 -10.84 11.34
C GLN A 115 0.84 -11.46 10.74
N PRO A 116 0.83 -12.75 10.34
CA PRO A 116 2.02 -13.46 9.91
C PRO A 116 2.65 -12.86 8.64
N GLU A 117 1.83 -12.33 7.73
CA GLU A 117 2.29 -11.73 6.48
C GLU A 117 3.07 -10.43 6.70
N LEU A 118 2.71 -9.67 7.73
CA LEU A 118 3.42 -8.44 8.09
C LEU A 118 4.74 -8.76 8.80
N ALA A 119 4.75 -9.82 9.62
CA ALA A 119 5.95 -10.34 10.25
C ALA A 119 6.98 -10.80 9.21
N GLU A 120 6.55 -11.53 8.17
CA GLU A 120 7.41 -11.89 7.02
C GLU A 120 8.02 -10.64 6.35
N THR A 121 7.22 -9.59 6.15
CA THR A 121 7.70 -8.33 5.55
C THR A 121 8.68 -7.61 6.45
N PHE A 122 8.45 -7.59 7.75
CA PHE A 122 9.39 -7.02 8.72
C PHE A 122 10.70 -7.78 8.74
N TYR A 123 10.65 -9.12 8.76
CA TYR A 123 11.83 -9.97 8.64
C TYR A 123 12.61 -9.64 7.37
N ASN A 124 11.95 -9.57 6.22
CA ASN A 124 12.60 -9.22 4.95
C ASN A 124 13.28 -7.85 5.02
N SER A 125 12.60 -6.84 5.56
CA SER A 125 13.17 -5.50 5.71
C SER A 125 14.41 -5.49 6.60
N VAL A 126 14.39 -6.24 7.71
CA VAL A 126 15.55 -6.40 8.60
C VAL A 126 16.69 -7.10 7.87
N PHE A 127 16.42 -8.25 7.25
CA PHE A 127 17.45 -9.04 6.56
C PHE A 127 18.10 -8.25 5.42
N CYS A 128 17.30 -7.64 4.55
CA CYS A 128 17.78 -6.81 3.44
C CYS A 128 18.47 -5.52 3.89
N ARG A 129 18.24 -5.05 5.12
CA ARG A 129 18.99 -3.92 5.66
C ARG A 129 20.36 -4.36 6.14
N ILE A 130 20.53 -5.61 6.58
CA ILE A 130 21.76 -6.11 7.19
C ILE A 130 22.70 -6.68 6.13
N PHE A 131 22.18 -7.45 5.17
CA PHE A 131 22.97 -8.23 4.22
C PHE A 131 22.93 -7.68 2.80
N SER A 132 23.95 -8.04 2.01
CA SER A 132 24.00 -7.75 0.58
C SER A 132 22.94 -8.53 -0.19
N ARG A 133 22.62 -8.01 -1.38
CA ARG A 133 21.61 -8.55 -2.30
C ARG A 133 21.93 -9.96 -2.80
N SER A 134 23.19 -10.38 -2.82
CA SER A 134 23.60 -11.76 -3.15
C SER A 134 22.92 -12.83 -2.28
N PHE A 135 22.41 -12.47 -1.10
CA PHE A 135 21.66 -13.36 -0.21
C PHE A 135 20.13 -13.27 -0.37
N TYR A 136 19.61 -12.51 -1.35
CA TYR A 136 18.18 -12.30 -1.55
C TYR A 136 17.53 -13.46 -2.31
N ASN A 137 17.43 -14.60 -1.66
CA ASN A 137 16.74 -15.77 -2.17
C ASN A 137 15.84 -16.38 -1.10
N ASN A 138 14.98 -17.32 -1.52
CA ASN A 138 13.97 -17.88 -0.63
C ASN A 138 14.55 -18.70 0.54
N GLN A 139 15.84 -19.04 0.55
CA GLN A 139 16.44 -19.73 1.70
C GLN A 139 16.55 -18.79 2.91
N TYR A 140 16.76 -17.49 2.66
CA TYR A 140 17.04 -16.51 3.71
C TYR A 140 15.93 -15.49 3.92
N ILE A 141 15.18 -15.13 2.86
CA ILE A 141 14.06 -14.17 2.94
C ILE A 141 12.76 -14.79 2.44
N PHE A 142 11.63 -14.17 2.76
CA PHE A 142 10.29 -14.59 2.35
C PHE A 142 9.92 -14.05 0.96
N THR A 143 10.50 -14.65 -0.09
CA THR A 143 10.11 -14.35 -1.49
C THR A 143 8.77 -14.99 -1.88
N LYS A 144 8.29 -15.92 -1.04
CA LYS A 144 6.96 -16.54 -1.10
C LYS A 144 6.38 -16.51 0.32
N PRO A 145 5.04 -16.40 0.47
CA PRO A 145 4.41 -16.57 1.77
C PRO A 145 4.67 -17.99 2.28
N CYS A 146 4.89 -18.14 3.60
CA CYS A 146 5.02 -19.44 4.25
C CYS A 146 3.80 -19.80 5.10
N VAL A 147 3.01 -18.82 5.54
CA VAL A 147 1.78 -19.04 6.32
C VAL A 147 0.54 -18.76 5.45
N SER A 148 -0.48 -19.60 5.58
CA SER A 148 -1.79 -19.37 4.95
C SER A 148 -2.58 -18.31 5.72
N LEU A 149 -3.15 -17.34 5.01
CA LEU A 149 -3.97 -16.29 5.62
C LEU A 149 -5.46 -16.66 5.73
N ASN A 150 -5.86 -17.80 5.16
CA ASN A 150 -7.28 -18.20 5.08
C ASN A 150 -7.85 -18.69 6.43
N TYR A 151 -6.98 -19.07 7.36
CA TYR A 151 -7.37 -19.73 8.62
C TYR A 151 -6.71 -19.08 9.83
N ILE A 152 -6.60 -17.74 9.81
CA ILE A 152 -6.13 -17.02 11.00
C ILE A 152 -7.21 -17.12 12.06
N ASP A 153 -6.82 -17.60 13.25
CA ASP A 153 -7.71 -17.68 14.40
C ASP A 153 -7.99 -16.26 14.91
N MET A 154 -9.26 -15.85 14.81
CA MET A 154 -9.71 -14.51 15.18
C MET A 154 -10.54 -14.60 16.46
N ASP A 155 -10.12 -13.87 17.49
CA ASP A 155 -10.90 -13.77 18.74
C ASP A 155 -12.33 -13.28 18.49
N GLU A 156 -12.49 -12.31 17.59
CA GLU A 156 -13.76 -11.73 17.18
C GLU A 156 -13.76 -11.45 15.66
N PRO A 157 -14.90 -11.56 14.97
CA PRO A 157 -15.02 -11.16 13.58
C PRO A 157 -14.63 -9.69 13.35
N VAL A 158 -14.04 -9.40 12.19
CA VAL A 158 -13.77 -8.01 11.78
C VAL A 158 -14.97 -7.32 11.11
N ILE A 159 -16.08 -8.05 10.97
CA ILE A 159 -17.32 -7.65 10.31
C ILE A 159 -18.49 -7.81 11.28
N ASP A 160 -19.30 -6.77 11.40
CA ASP A 160 -20.59 -6.81 12.09
C ASP A 160 -21.70 -7.01 11.05
N SER A 161 -22.62 -7.94 11.31
CA SER A 161 -23.80 -8.16 10.47
C SER A 161 -25.07 -7.65 11.16
N TYR A 162 -25.93 -6.98 10.40
CA TYR A 162 -27.20 -6.47 10.83
C TYR A 162 -28.30 -6.92 9.87
N PHE A 163 -29.18 -7.79 10.35
CA PHE A 163 -30.34 -8.23 9.61
C PHE A 163 -31.39 -7.11 9.55
N VAL A 164 -32.02 -6.93 8.39
CA VAL A 164 -33.05 -5.92 8.17
C VAL A 164 -34.34 -6.57 7.72
N ASP A 165 -35.32 -6.60 8.64
CA ASP A 165 -36.71 -6.94 8.33
C ASP A 165 -37.52 -5.73 7.85
N ASP A 166 -38.72 -5.99 7.34
CA ASP A 166 -39.65 -4.96 6.87
C ASP A 166 -39.92 -3.92 7.97
N GLY A 167 -39.86 -2.63 7.58
CA GLY A 167 -40.02 -1.50 8.47
C GLY A 167 -38.86 -1.20 9.43
N GLN A 168 -37.85 -2.08 9.56
CA GLN A 168 -36.78 -1.93 10.56
C GLN A 168 -35.53 -1.17 10.07
N LEU A 169 -35.43 -0.88 8.77
CA LEU A 169 -34.23 -0.28 8.17
C LEU A 169 -33.76 0.99 8.91
N LYS A 170 -34.68 1.84 9.35
CA LYS A 170 -34.34 3.06 10.10
C LYS A 170 -33.59 2.75 11.40
N ASP A 171 -34.10 1.82 12.18
CA ASP A 171 -33.55 1.43 13.48
C ASP A 171 -32.24 0.64 13.31
N THR A 172 -32.15 -0.17 12.26
CA THR A 172 -30.90 -0.85 11.91
C THR A 172 -29.80 0.13 11.52
N LEU A 173 -30.09 1.14 10.68
CA LEU A 173 -29.11 2.18 10.34
C LEU A 173 -28.67 2.98 11.56
N ALA A 174 -29.60 3.29 12.48
CA ALA A 174 -29.26 3.93 13.76
C ALA A 174 -28.32 3.05 14.60
N SER A 175 -28.59 1.75 14.67
CA SER A 175 -27.77 0.78 15.39
C SER A 175 -26.36 0.66 14.78
N VAL A 176 -26.26 0.63 13.45
CA VAL A 176 -24.98 0.64 12.72
C VAL A 176 -24.14 1.84 13.12
N LEU A 177 -24.68 3.07 13.02
CA LEU A 177 -23.91 4.28 13.34
C LEU A 177 -23.51 4.36 14.82
N ASN A 178 -24.40 3.94 15.73
CA ASN A 178 -24.10 3.94 17.16
C ASN A 178 -23.02 2.92 17.55
N ASN A 179 -22.89 1.80 16.81
CA ASN A 179 -21.89 0.77 17.12
C ASN A 179 -20.44 1.25 16.96
N TYR A 180 -20.19 2.25 16.11
CA TYR A 180 -18.86 2.86 15.93
C TYR A 180 -18.40 3.70 17.13
N LYS A 181 -19.29 3.94 18.11
CA LYS A 181 -18.98 4.58 19.41
C LYS A 181 -18.14 5.84 19.22
N PHE A 182 -18.59 6.75 18.36
CA PHE A 182 -17.97 8.07 18.21
C PHE A 182 -18.18 8.87 19.49
N LYS A 183 -17.12 9.48 20.02
CA LYS A 183 -17.19 10.31 21.25
C LYS A 183 -17.73 11.72 21.02
N CYS A 184 -17.92 12.13 19.77
CA CYS A 184 -18.51 13.42 19.41
C CYS A 184 -20.02 13.28 19.21
N ALA A 185 -20.76 14.36 19.46
CA ALA A 185 -22.20 14.39 19.28
C ALA A 185 -22.56 14.49 17.78
N PHE A 186 -23.60 13.74 17.38
CA PHE A 186 -24.25 13.96 16.11
C PHE A 186 -25.01 15.29 16.11
N GLY A 187 -25.00 16.00 14.98
CA GLY A 187 -25.75 17.25 14.84
C GLY A 187 -27.25 17.03 14.81
N ASN A 188 -27.72 16.29 13.80
CA ASN A 188 -29.12 15.93 13.65
C ASN A 188 -29.23 14.45 13.24
N PHE A 189 -29.05 13.57 14.24
CA PHE A 189 -29.00 12.13 14.04
C PHE A 189 -30.24 11.59 13.33
N ASP A 190 -31.44 11.94 13.79
CA ASP A 190 -32.69 11.45 13.20
C ASP A 190 -32.86 11.86 11.74
N GLN A 191 -32.46 13.09 11.41
CA GLN A 191 -32.51 13.57 10.04
C GLN A 191 -31.51 12.84 9.14
N ASP A 192 -30.31 12.56 9.65
CA ASP A 192 -29.29 11.84 8.90
C ASP A 192 -29.68 10.38 8.66
N ILE A 193 -30.28 9.70 9.65
CA ILE A 193 -30.82 8.35 9.48
C ILE A 193 -31.93 8.34 8.45
N LYS A 194 -32.86 9.31 8.49
CA LYS A 194 -33.93 9.43 7.49
C LYS A 194 -33.35 9.61 6.08
N ARG A 195 -32.38 10.51 5.91
CA ARG A 195 -31.72 10.75 4.62
C ARG A 195 -30.95 9.52 4.13
N LEU A 196 -30.28 8.80 5.03
CA LEU A 196 -29.60 7.55 4.71
C LEU A 196 -30.58 6.50 4.17
N GLN A 197 -31.70 6.31 4.86
CA GLN A 197 -32.76 5.41 4.43
C GLN A 197 -33.30 5.80 3.05
N GLU A 198 -33.69 7.07 2.87
CA GLU A 198 -34.19 7.58 1.59
C GLU A 198 -33.18 7.38 0.46
N GLN A 199 -31.89 7.66 0.72
CA GLN A 199 -30.84 7.56 -0.27
C GLN A 199 -30.49 6.11 -0.62
N LEU A 200 -30.49 5.20 0.35
CA LEU A 200 -30.28 3.77 0.13
C LEU A 200 -31.42 3.19 -0.72
N LEU A 201 -32.66 3.47 -0.35
CA LEU A 201 -33.84 2.99 -1.09
C LEU A 201 -33.94 3.61 -2.49
N LYS A 202 -33.50 4.86 -2.65
CA LYS A 202 -33.39 5.49 -3.98
C LYS A 202 -32.34 4.80 -4.87
N GLN A 203 -31.20 4.41 -4.32
CA GLN A 203 -30.15 3.69 -5.07
C GLN A 203 -30.52 2.22 -5.30
N MET A 204 -31.29 1.62 -4.39
CA MET A 204 -31.70 0.22 -4.43
C MET A 204 -33.19 0.05 -4.06
N PRO A 205 -34.11 0.39 -4.98
CA PRO A 205 -35.56 0.36 -4.70
C PRO A 205 -36.09 -1.00 -4.25
N ARG A 206 -35.44 -2.10 -4.66
CA ARG A 206 -35.81 -3.47 -4.30
C ARG A 206 -35.77 -3.76 -2.78
N LEU A 207 -34.92 -3.04 -2.04
CA LEU A 207 -34.78 -3.21 -0.59
C LEU A 207 -36.04 -2.80 0.19
N HIS A 208 -37.04 -2.18 -0.46
CA HIS A 208 -38.35 -1.91 0.14
C HIS A 208 -39.15 -3.18 0.47
N SER A 209 -38.88 -4.29 -0.19
CA SER A 209 -39.71 -5.50 -0.08
C SER A 209 -38.87 -6.77 0.09
N GLU A 210 -37.55 -6.61 0.26
CA GLU A 210 -36.61 -7.70 0.46
C GLU A 210 -36.10 -7.67 1.89
N VAL A 211 -35.86 -8.85 2.44
CA VAL A 211 -35.08 -9.03 3.65
C VAL A 211 -33.61 -9.15 3.25
N PHE A 212 -32.74 -8.43 3.95
CA PHE A 212 -31.32 -8.35 3.60
C PHE A 212 -30.46 -8.17 4.85
N GLU A 213 -29.16 -8.38 4.68
CA GLU A 213 -28.17 -8.08 5.71
C GLU A 213 -27.31 -6.89 5.29
N LEU A 214 -27.07 -6.00 6.24
CA LEU A 214 -26.01 -5.01 6.18
C LEU A 214 -24.80 -5.56 6.91
N GLN A 215 -23.71 -5.80 6.19
CA GLN A 215 -22.45 -6.28 6.74
C GLN A 215 -21.42 -5.18 6.65
N PHE A 216 -20.84 -4.74 7.77
CA PHE A 216 -19.88 -3.65 7.81
C PHE A 216 -18.60 -4.04 8.53
N ILE A 217 -17.46 -3.52 8.08
CA ILE A 217 -16.22 -3.59 8.83
C ILE A 217 -16.42 -2.86 10.17
N SER A 218 -16.16 -3.54 11.29
CA SER A 218 -16.47 -3.07 12.66
C SER A 218 -15.67 -1.83 13.12
N THR A 219 -14.81 -1.28 12.26
CA THR A 219 -13.91 -0.16 12.55
C THR A 219 -13.94 0.85 11.40
N PRO A 220 -13.97 2.16 11.68
CA PRO A 220 -14.09 3.17 10.63
C PRO A 220 -12.73 3.39 9.97
N PHE A 221 -12.74 3.66 8.67
CA PHE A 221 -11.56 4.09 7.94
C PHE A 221 -11.45 5.61 8.07
N ILE A 222 -10.41 6.12 8.74
CA ILE A 222 -10.23 7.57 8.93
C ILE A 222 -9.26 8.10 7.87
N ARG A 223 -9.64 9.17 7.17
CA ARG A 223 -8.74 9.91 6.26
C ARG A 223 -9.11 11.38 6.18
N GLY A 224 -8.18 12.23 6.59
CA GLY A 224 -8.39 13.67 6.61
C GLY A 224 -9.57 14.02 7.53
N LYS A 225 -10.59 14.67 6.97
CA LYS A 225 -11.79 15.11 7.70
C LYS A 225 -12.95 14.12 7.64
N CYS A 226 -12.72 12.90 7.14
CA CYS A 226 -13.79 11.94 6.88
C CYS A 226 -13.52 10.61 7.58
N ALA A 227 -14.57 10.06 8.18
CA ALA A 227 -14.65 8.68 8.60
C ALA A 227 -15.52 7.91 7.59
N TYR A 228 -15.03 6.78 7.11
CA TYR A 228 -15.75 5.94 6.15
C TYR A 228 -16.13 4.62 6.81
N ILE A 229 -17.41 4.29 6.72
CA ILE A 229 -17.98 2.99 7.10
C ILE A 229 -18.14 2.19 5.82
N VAL A 230 -17.57 0.99 5.77
CA VAL A 230 -17.42 0.23 4.52
C VAL A 230 -17.93 -1.18 4.73
N GLY A 231 -18.74 -1.65 3.80
CA GLY A 231 -19.47 -2.90 3.93
C GLY A 231 -20.09 -3.38 2.63
N GLN A 232 -21.03 -4.31 2.74
CA GLN A 232 -21.92 -4.75 1.67
C GLN A 232 -23.33 -4.98 2.16
N ILE A 233 -24.23 -5.00 1.20
CA ILE A 233 -25.63 -5.38 1.34
C ILE A 233 -25.74 -6.78 0.73
N VAL A 234 -26.07 -7.77 1.56
CA VAL A 234 -26.27 -9.15 1.17
C VAL A 234 -27.75 -9.41 1.03
N THR A 235 -28.16 -9.94 -0.14
CA THR A 235 -29.55 -10.26 -0.44
C THR A 235 -29.67 -11.71 -0.87
N GLN A 236 -30.83 -12.33 -0.68
CA GLN A 236 -31.01 -13.76 -1.01
C GLN A 236 -30.97 -14.04 -2.52
N LEU A 237 -31.49 -13.13 -3.34
CA LEU A 237 -31.77 -13.38 -4.77
C LEU A 237 -30.84 -12.65 -5.72
N HIS A 238 -30.00 -11.73 -5.22
CA HIS A 238 -29.18 -10.87 -6.05
C HIS A 238 -27.73 -10.81 -5.57
N PRO A 239 -26.79 -10.46 -6.47
CA PRO A 239 -25.40 -10.26 -6.08
C PRO A 239 -25.27 -9.19 -4.99
N ASP A 240 -24.34 -9.45 -4.09
CA ASP A 240 -23.96 -8.52 -3.01
C ASP A 240 -23.55 -7.17 -3.60
N VAL A 241 -23.99 -6.11 -2.94
CA VAL A 241 -23.73 -4.73 -3.38
C VAL A 241 -22.86 -4.05 -2.34
N PRO A 242 -21.67 -3.51 -2.69
CA PRO A 242 -20.87 -2.80 -1.70
C PRO A 242 -21.62 -1.55 -1.25
N VAL A 243 -21.43 -1.17 0.01
CA VAL A 243 -21.99 0.06 0.58
C VAL A 243 -20.89 0.81 1.32
N LEU A 244 -20.87 2.12 1.13
CA LEU A 244 -19.98 3.01 1.86
C LEU A 244 -20.77 4.21 2.38
N ILE A 245 -20.62 4.49 3.67
CA ILE A 245 -21.18 5.68 4.33
C ILE A 245 -20.02 6.60 4.72
N ALA A 246 -20.09 7.85 4.27
CA ALA A 246 -19.11 8.87 4.59
C ALA A 246 -19.66 9.79 5.70
N LEU A 247 -18.91 9.90 6.80
CA LEU A 247 -19.20 10.79 7.91
C LEU A 247 -18.21 11.94 7.93
N LEU A 248 -18.73 13.16 8.12
CA LEU A 248 -17.95 14.38 8.34
C LEU A 248 -18.25 14.93 9.72
N ASN A 249 -17.30 15.70 10.25
CA ASN A 249 -17.45 16.39 11.52
C ASN A 249 -17.03 17.85 11.34
N ASP A 250 -17.90 18.80 11.67
CA ASP A 250 -17.57 20.23 11.63
C ASP A 250 -18.16 20.99 12.82
N ASP A 251 -17.64 22.20 13.07
CA ASP A 251 -18.01 22.99 14.24
C ASP A 251 -19.48 23.42 14.29
N LYS A 252 -20.16 23.48 13.14
CA LYS A 252 -21.54 23.95 13.05
C LYS A 252 -22.54 22.80 13.12
N LYS A 253 -22.22 21.70 12.46
CA LYS A 253 -23.11 20.55 12.29
C LYS A 253 -22.79 19.40 13.24
N GLY A 254 -21.69 19.43 13.98
CA GLY A 254 -21.23 18.24 14.71
C GLY A 254 -20.90 17.10 13.75
N LEU A 255 -21.02 15.85 14.22
CA LEU A 255 -20.90 14.66 13.38
C LEU A 255 -22.18 14.50 12.53
N TYR A 256 -22.03 14.28 11.22
CA TYR A 256 -23.15 14.04 10.32
C TYR A 256 -22.79 13.09 9.18
N VAL A 257 -23.83 12.52 8.59
CA VAL A 257 -23.70 11.71 7.37
C VAL A 257 -23.67 12.63 6.14
N ASP A 258 -22.57 12.58 5.40
CA ASP A 258 -22.39 13.36 4.18
C ASP A 258 -22.93 12.62 2.94
N SER A 259 -22.64 11.32 2.83
CA SER A 259 -22.97 10.56 1.64
C SER A 259 -23.11 9.06 1.87
N LEU A 260 -23.89 8.41 1.00
CA LEU A 260 -23.99 6.95 0.86
C LEU A 260 -23.74 6.58 -0.59
N LEU A 261 -22.85 5.61 -0.81
CA LEU A 261 -22.46 5.10 -2.12
C LEU A 261 -22.69 3.60 -2.19
N THR A 262 -23.33 3.13 -3.27
CA THR A 262 -23.45 1.70 -3.58
C THR A 262 -22.76 1.27 -4.88
N ASP A 263 -22.28 2.23 -5.68
CA ASP A 263 -21.58 1.95 -6.95
C ASP A 263 -20.10 1.59 -6.71
N ILE A 264 -19.70 0.40 -7.17
CA ILE A 264 -18.33 -0.15 -7.07
C ILE A 264 -17.28 0.84 -7.59
N ARG A 265 -17.55 1.57 -8.68
CA ARG A 265 -16.57 2.48 -9.29
C ARG A 265 -16.29 3.66 -8.37
N SER A 266 -17.33 4.25 -7.79
CA SER A 266 -17.25 5.37 -6.85
C SER A 266 -16.50 4.97 -5.58
N ILE A 267 -16.80 3.80 -5.02
CA ILE A 267 -16.08 3.25 -3.86
C ILE A 267 -14.62 2.93 -4.22
N SER A 268 -14.37 2.38 -5.40
CA SER A 268 -13.01 2.09 -5.89
C SER A 268 -12.11 3.33 -6.00
N ILE A 269 -12.68 4.51 -6.31
CA ILE A 269 -11.96 5.79 -6.32
C ILE A 269 -11.55 6.22 -4.90
N ILE A 270 -12.38 5.93 -3.89
CA ILE A 270 -12.08 6.21 -2.48
C ILE A 270 -10.88 5.39 -2.02
N PHE A 271 -10.74 4.15 -2.51
CA PHE A 271 -9.58 3.26 -2.32
C PHE A 271 -8.54 3.38 -3.45
N SER A 272 -8.43 4.55 -4.10
CA SER A 272 -7.42 4.77 -5.12
C SER A 272 -6.01 4.87 -4.55
N PHE A 273 -5.02 4.36 -5.29
CA PHE A 273 -3.61 4.57 -5.01
C PHE A 273 -3.21 6.06 -5.06
N SER A 274 -4.00 6.91 -5.72
CA SER A 274 -3.73 8.34 -5.81
C SER A 274 -4.14 9.14 -4.56
N ARG A 275 -4.69 8.49 -3.53
CA ARG A 275 -5.09 9.13 -2.27
C ARG A 275 -4.15 8.75 -1.12
N SER A 276 -4.18 9.55 -0.05
CA SER A 276 -3.52 9.21 1.20
C SER A 276 -4.11 7.93 1.79
N TYR A 277 -3.30 7.19 2.54
CA TYR A 277 -3.72 5.94 3.17
C TYR A 277 -4.66 6.21 4.34
N PHE A 278 -5.59 5.29 4.58
CA PHE A 278 -6.49 5.30 5.72
C PHE A 278 -5.75 4.98 7.02
N PHE A 279 -6.30 5.47 8.13
CA PHE A 279 -6.07 4.92 9.45
C PHE A 279 -7.19 3.93 9.76
N ILE A 280 -6.83 2.75 10.26
CA ILE A 280 -7.76 1.71 10.64
C ILE A 280 -7.19 0.95 11.85
N THR A 281 -8.03 0.75 12.86
CA THR A 281 -7.65 0.01 14.06
C THR A 281 -8.08 -1.45 13.90
N THR A 282 -7.14 -2.35 13.67
CA THR A 282 -7.42 -3.79 13.51
C THR A 282 -6.25 -4.65 13.97
N ASP A 283 -6.56 -5.83 14.52
CA ASP A 283 -5.59 -6.90 14.78
C ASP A 283 -5.51 -7.91 13.64
N TYR A 284 -6.41 -7.87 12.65
CA TYR A 284 -6.48 -8.85 11.57
C TYR A 284 -6.51 -8.14 10.20
N PRO A 285 -5.40 -7.50 9.77
CA PRO A 285 -5.35 -6.71 8.55
C PRO A 285 -5.57 -7.57 7.29
N SER A 286 -5.16 -8.83 7.30
CA SER A 286 -5.45 -9.81 6.24
C SER A 286 -6.94 -10.00 6.03
N ALA A 287 -7.73 -10.19 7.11
CA ALA A 287 -9.18 -10.34 7.04
C ALA A 287 -9.85 -9.10 6.44
N ILE A 288 -9.41 -7.90 6.84
CA ILE A 288 -9.87 -6.64 6.24
C ILE A 288 -9.55 -6.59 4.75
N VAL A 289 -8.34 -6.97 4.35
CA VAL A 289 -7.92 -6.94 2.94
C VAL A 289 -8.70 -7.95 2.10
N GLU A 290 -8.96 -9.15 2.60
CA GLU A 290 -9.77 -10.15 1.88
C GLU A 290 -11.22 -9.69 1.73
N TYR A 291 -11.81 -9.11 2.78
CA TYR A 291 -13.15 -8.54 2.68
C TYR A 291 -13.20 -7.39 1.66
N LEU A 292 -12.26 -6.44 1.73
CA LEU A 292 -12.15 -5.37 0.73
C LEU A 292 -11.89 -5.91 -0.68
N LYS A 293 -11.23 -7.06 -0.83
CA LYS A 293 -10.97 -7.69 -2.13
C LYS A 293 -12.24 -8.27 -2.74
N GLN A 294 -13.17 -8.77 -1.92
CA GLN A 294 -14.51 -9.18 -2.35
C GLN A 294 -15.32 -7.95 -2.81
N LEU A 295 -15.30 -6.86 -2.04
CA LEU A 295 -15.98 -5.61 -2.40
C LEU A 295 -15.41 -4.92 -3.65
N LEU A 296 -14.08 -4.98 -3.82
CA LEU A 296 -13.34 -4.27 -4.85
C LEU A 296 -12.47 -5.23 -5.68
N PRO A 297 -13.08 -6.09 -6.50
CA PRO A 297 -12.36 -7.16 -7.20
C PRO A 297 -11.31 -6.63 -8.18
N GLY A 298 -11.46 -5.40 -8.69
CA GLY A 298 -10.46 -4.75 -9.54
C GLY A 298 -9.17 -4.29 -8.82
N LYS A 299 -9.15 -4.26 -7.48
CA LYS A 299 -7.97 -3.83 -6.70
C LYS A 299 -7.08 -5.02 -6.37
N THR A 300 -5.77 -4.89 -6.54
CA THR A 300 -4.83 -5.93 -6.08
C THR A 300 -4.67 -5.87 -4.57
N ARG A 301 -4.31 -7.00 -3.94
CA ARG A 301 -4.00 -7.03 -2.50
C ARG A 301 -2.91 -6.02 -2.13
N ALA A 302 -1.92 -5.83 -3.00
CA ALA A 302 -0.87 -4.82 -2.81
C ALA A 302 -1.46 -3.40 -2.64
N VAL A 303 -2.42 -3.03 -3.49
CA VAL A 303 -3.12 -1.74 -3.40
C VAL A 303 -3.97 -1.64 -2.13
N LEU A 304 -4.65 -2.73 -1.74
CA LEU A 304 -5.51 -2.74 -0.54
C LEU A 304 -4.69 -2.64 0.76
N TYR A 305 -3.59 -3.40 0.89
CA TYR A 305 -2.65 -3.25 2.02
C TYR A 305 -2.07 -1.83 2.08
N SER A 306 -1.67 -1.26 0.95
CA SER A 306 -1.27 0.15 0.90
C SER A 306 -2.38 1.09 1.35
N ALA A 307 -3.63 0.89 0.88
CA ALA A 307 -4.76 1.74 1.21
C ALA A 307 -5.04 1.80 2.72
N ILE A 308 -4.81 0.71 3.46
CA ILE A 308 -4.95 0.67 4.93
C ILE A 308 -3.69 1.11 5.70
N GLY A 309 -2.69 1.68 5.01
CA GLY A 309 -1.47 2.21 5.63
C GLY A 309 -0.29 1.24 5.69
N LEU A 310 -0.50 -0.03 5.34
CA LEU A 310 0.50 -1.10 5.37
C LEU A 310 1.27 -1.20 4.04
N HIS A 311 1.76 -0.07 3.55
CA HIS A 311 2.37 0.06 2.22
C HIS A 311 3.65 -0.75 2.02
N LYS A 312 4.38 -1.09 3.08
CA LYS A 312 5.54 -2.00 3.01
C LYS A 312 5.12 -3.44 2.69
N GLN A 313 3.98 -3.89 3.22
CA GLN A 313 3.37 -5.16 2.81
C GLN A 313 2.90 -5.08 1.36
N GLY A 314 2.30 -3.96 0.96
CA GLY A 314 1.97 -3.69 -0.45
C GLY A 314 3.19 -3.84 -1.37
N LYS A 315 4.34 -3.29 -0.96
CA LYS A 315 5.63 -3.44 -1.66
C LYS A 315 6.09 -4.90 -1.75
N THR A 316 6.02 -5.66 -0.66
CA THR A 316 6.35 -7.09 -0.66
C THR A 316 5.47 -7.87 -1.63
N LEU A 317 4.16 -7.65 -1.59
CA LEU A 317 3.21 -8.33 -2.48
C LEU A 317 3.45 -7.98 -3.95
N LEU A 318 3.77 -6.72 -4.24
CA LEU A 318 4.11 -6.29 -5.60
C LEU A 318 5.37 -7.00 -6.11
N TYR A 319 6.39 -7.14 -5.28
CA TYR A 319 7.60 -7.88 -5.64
C TYR A 319 7.33 -9.38 -5.85
N ARG A 320 6.55 -10.01 -4.96
CA ARG A 320 6.12 -11.41 -5.10
C ARG A 320 5.35 -11.63 -6.41
N HIS A 321 4.46 -10.70 -6.73
CA HIS A 321 3.69 -10.73 -7.97
C HIS A 321 4.61 -10.60 -9.19
N PHE A 322 5.57 -9.66 -9.18
CA PHE A 322 6.57 -9.51 -10.23
C PHE A 322 7.39 -10.78 -10.44
N LEU A 323 7.92 -11.38 -9.36
CA LEU A 323 8.70 -12.63 -9.44
C LEU A 323 7.88 -13.80 -10.00
N LYS A 324 6.58 -13.87 -9.69
CA LYS A 324 5.69 -14.87 -10.27
C LYS A 324 5.45 -14.59 -11.75
N TYR A 325 5.21 -13.33 -12.10
CA TYR A 325 4.91 -12.89 -13.46
C TYR A 325 6.07 -13.17 -14.43
N SER A 326 7.29 -12.77 -14.07
CA SER A 326 8.50 -13.01 -14.89
C SER A 326 8.78 -14.50 -15.15
N LYS A 327 8.27 -15.41 -14.30
CA LYS A 327 8.42 -16.86 -14.52
C LYS A 327 7.40 -17.47 -15.49
N ILE A 328 6.25 -16.82 -15.69
CA ILE A 328 5.15 -17.37 -16.48
C ILE A 328 4.92 -16.63 -17.79
N THR A 329 5.35 -15.37 -17.87
CA THR A 329 5.18 -14.56 -19.07
C THR A 329 6.23 -14.94 -20.11
N SER A 330 5.85 -14.82 -21.39
CA SER A 330 6.76 -14.82 -22.54
C SER A 330 6.95 -13.42 -23.11
N GLU A 331 6.35 -12.40 -22.48
CA GLU A 331 6.51 -11.02 -22.89
C GLU A 331 7.90 -10.50 -22.57
N LYS A 332 8.39 -9.60 -23.43
CA LYS A 332 9.56 -8.78 -23.14
C LYS A 332 9.17 -7.49 -22.40
N LEU A 333 10.07 -7.01 -21.55
CA LEU A 333 10.08 -5.65 -21.05
C LEU A 333 10.39 -4.71 -22.21
N ILE A 334 9.49 -3.77 -22.44
CA ILE A 334 9.60 -2.77 -23.48
C ILE A 334 9.62 -1.38 -22.86
N ILE A 335 10.12 -0.41 -23.62
CA ILE A 335 9.91 1.01 -23.30
C ILE A 335 8.40 1.26 -23.24
N ALA A 336 7.95 1.95 -22.19
CA ALA A 336 6.53 2.20 -22.00
C ALA A 336 5.97 3.06 -23.15
N PRO A 337 4.79 2.71 -23.70
CA PRO A 337 4.15 3.52 -24.74
C PRO A 337 3.87 4.94 -24.26
N GLY A 338 4.06 5.92 -25.15
CA GLY A 338 3.88 7.34 -24.86
C GLY A 338 5.09 8.17 -25.28
N ILE A 339 5.15 9.41 -24.84
CA ILE A 339 6.26 10.31 -25.14
C ILE A 339 7.42 10.00 -24.19
N LYS A 340 8.61 9.73 -24.75
CA LYS A 340 9.81 9.45 -23.95
C LYS A 340 10.14 10.62 -23.02
N GLY A 341 10.33 10.32 -21.74
CA GLY A 341 10.70 11.30 -20.73
C GLY A 341 12.13 11.81 -20.92
N MET A 342 12.34 13.09 -20.61
CA MET A 342 13.67 13.73 -20.63
C MET A 342 14.50 13.43 -19.37
N VAL A 343 13.85 12.95 -18.30
CA VAL A 343 14.44 12.77 -16.96
C VAL A 343 14.42 11.31 -16.51
N MET A 344 13.43 10.54 -16.96
CA MET A 344 13.20 9.15 -16.56
C MET A 344 13.14 8.25 -17.78
N SER A 345 13.76 7.08 -17.69
CA SER A 345 13.53 5.94 -18.58
C SER A 345 12.40 5.11 -17.98
N VAL A 346 11.33 4.90 -18.74
CA VAL A 346 10.10 4.23 -18.27
C VAL A 346 9.85 2.99 -19.12
N PHE A 347 9.63 1.85 -18.46
CA PHE A 347 9.45 0.55 -19.12
C PHE A 347 8.42 -0.32 -18.40
N THR A 348 7.91 -1.35 -19.08
CA THR A 348 6.86 -2.22 -18.56
C THR A 348 6.78 -3.52 -19.36
N PHE A 349 6.10 -4.53 -18.83
CA PHE A 349 5.56 -5.59 -19.69
C PHE A 349 4.19 -5.13 -20.23
N PRO A 350 3.86 -5.42 -21.49
CA PRO A 350 2.60 -4.98 -22.12
C PRO A 350 1.34 -5.32 -21.30
N MET A 351 1.25 -6.49 -20.68
CA MET A 351 0.09 -6.91 -19.88
C MET A 351 0.26 -6.69 -18.36
N TYR A 352 1.44 -6.27 -17.90
CA TYR A 352 1.68 -6.06 -16.47
C TYR A 352 1.10 -4.72 -16.00
N PRO A 353 0.40 -4.67 -14.84
CA PRO A 353 -0.36 -3.47 -14.44
C PRO A 353 0.50 -2.33 -13.88
N TYR A 354 1.83 -2.43 -13.95
CA TYR A 354 2.75 -1.45 -13.39
C TYR A 354 3.81 -1.01 -14.40
N VAL A 355 4.28 0.22 -14.25
CA VAL A 355 5.45 0.75 -14.96
C VAL A 355 6.64 0.85 -14.01
N PHE A 356 7.81 0.64 -14.57
CA PHE A 356 9.11 0.77 -13.94
C PHE A 356 9.76 2.07 -14.40
N LYS A 357 10.25 2.89 -13.47
CA LYS A 357 10.86 4.18 -13.76
C LYS A 357 12.26 4.26 -13.18
N VAL A 358 13.23 4.54 -14.03
CA VAL A 358 14.64 4.74 -13.67
C VAL A 358 15.03 6.18 -13.97
N ILE A 359 15.76 6.82 -13.05
CA ILE A 359 16.26 8.18 -13.26
C ILE A 359 17.47 8.13 -14.18
N ASN A 360 17.46 8.93 -15.24
CA ASN A 360 18.57 9.01 -16.19
C ASN A 360 19.82 9.64 -15.55
N ASP A 361 20.98 9.30 -16.10
CA ASP A 361 22.30 9.82 -15.72
C ASP A 361 22.46 11.28 -16.14
N GLN A 362 22.05 11.57 -17.37
CA GLN A 362 22.01 12.91 -17.94
C GLN A 362 20.60 13.22 -18.41
N PHE A 363 20.13 14.43 -18.09
CA PHE A 363 18.81 14.89 -18.50
C PHE A 363 18.90 15.56 -19.85
N THR A 364 17.93 15.29 -20.73
CA THR A 364 17.90 15.91 -22.05
C THR A 364 17.57 17.40 -21.92
N PRO A 365 18.33 18.31 -22.58
CA PRO A 365 17.97 19.72 -22.64
C PRO A 365 16.51 19.93 -23.09
N PRO A 366 15.79 20.91 -22.53
CA PRO A 366 16.25 21.99 -21.64
C PRO A 366 16.20 21.64 -20.15
N LYS A 367 15.98 20.37 -19.76
CA LYS A 367 15.82 20.01 -18.35
C LYS A 367 17.14 20.09 -17.60
N MET A 368 17.23 21.08 -16.71
CA MET A 368 18.33 21.22 -15.76
C MET A 368 17.96 20.52 -14.45
N GLY A 369 18.87 19.73 -13.89
CA GLY A 369 18.67 19.10 -12.59
C GLY A 369 19.63 17.97 -12.32
N THR A 370 19.47 17.34 -11.15
CA THR A 370 20.28 16.19 -10.72
C THR A 370 19.39 15.03 -10.33
N LYS A 371 19.95 13.80 -10.28
CA LYS A 371 19.26 12.63 -9.73
C LYS A 371 18.73 12.88 -8.32
N LYS A 372 19.52 13.58 -7.48
CA LYS A 372 19.12 13.93 -6.11
C LYS A 372 17.85 14.79 -6.10
N MET A 373 17.78 15.81 -6.93
CA MET A 373 16.58 16.66 -7.04
C MET A 373 15.34 15.85 -7.43
N VAL A 374 15.48 14.88 -8.35
CA VAL A 374 14.37 14.00 -8.73
C VAL A 374 13.94 13.14 -7.55
N LYS A 375 14.88 12.51 -6.84
CA LYS A 375 14.59 11.73 -5.63
C LYS A 375 13.89 12.57 -4.56
N ASP A 376 14.35 13.80 -4.33
CA ASP A 376 13.74 14.72 -3.37
C ASP A 376 12.30 15.07 -3.76
N LYS A 377 11.99 15.21 -5.06
CA LYS A 377 10.62 15.42 -5.56
C LYS A 377 9.74 14.18 -5.38
N TYR A 378 10.25 12.98 -5.65
CA TYR A 378 9.53 11.74 -5.35
C TYR A 378 9.24 11.59 -3.86
N TYR A 379 10.23 11.88 -3.01
CA TYR A 379 10.07 11.87 -1.55
C TYR A 379 9.05 12.92 -1.08
N PHE A 380 9.09 14.13 -1.66
CA PHE A 380 8.09 15.17 -1.41
C PHE A 380 6.68 14.66 -1.74
N VAL A 381 6.45 14.14 -2.94
CA VAL A 381 5.13 13.62 -3.37
C VAL A 381 4.66 12.48 -2.47
N LYS A 382 5.57 11.56 -2.09
CA LYS A 382 5.25 10.46 -1.19
C LYS A 382 4.72 10.99 0.15
N ASN A 383 5.34 12.03 0.69
CA ASN A 383 5.02 12.66 1.98
C ASN A 383 3.96 13.78 1.90
N HIS A 384 3.34 14.02 0.74
CA HIS A 384 2.27 15.00 0.59
C HIS A 384 0.89 14.35 0.51
N VAL A 385 -0.14 15.12 0.86
CA VAL A 385 -1.52 14.69 0.67
C VAL A 385 -1.78 14.64 -0.83
N ARG A 386 -1.92 13.42 -1.37
CA ARG A 386 -1.99 13.20 -2.82
C ARG A 386 -3.33 13.60 -3.46
N ILE A 387 -4.36 13.88 -2.65
CA ILE A 387 -5.72 14.33 -2.99
C ILE A 387 -6.50 13.55 -4.06
N GLY A 388 -5.94 12.46 -4.61
CA GLY A 388 -6.51 11.75 -5.75
C GLY A 388 -5.84 12.09 -7.09
N ARG A 389 -4.90 13.05 -7.12
CA ARG A 389 -4.29 13.58 -8.35
C ARG A 389 -2.82 13.21 -8.54
N LEU A 390 -2.14 12.70 -7.51
CA LEU A 390 -0.77 12.19 -7.60
C LEU A 390 -0.73 10.68 -7.40
N ALA A 391 -0.09 9.95 -8.30
CA ALA A 391 0.08 8.51 -8.15
C ALA A 391 1.02 8.18 -6.97
N ASP A 392 0.69 7.13 -6.23
CA ASP A 392 1.62 6.56 -5.25
C ASP A 392 2.76 5.83 -5.94
N THR A 393 3.93 5.87 -5.31
CA THR A 393 5.18 5.32 -5.83
C THR A 393 5.76 4.33 -4.83
N TRP A 394 6.31 3.24 -5.35
CA TRP A 394 7.09 2.28 -4.58
C TRP A 394 8.54 2.32 -5.02
N GLU A 395 9.42 2.74 -4.11
CA GLU A 395 10.86 2.76 -4.36
C GLU A 395 11.46 1.37 -4.12
N PHE A 396 12.27 0.89 -5.06
CA PHE A 396 12.98 -0.37 -5.00
C PHE A 396 14.47 -0.18 -5.28
N SER A 397 15.27 -1.09 -4.73
CA SER A 397 16.72 -1.13 -4.93
C SER A 397 17.14 -2.52 -5.35
N ASN A 398 18.15 -2.60 -6.21
CA ASN A 398 18.80 -3.83 -6.65
C ASN A 398 17.82 -4.89 -7.18
N VAL A 399 16.91 -4.47 -8.07
CA VAL A 399 15.92 -5.37 -8.69
C VAL A 399 16.55 -6.11 -9.85
N ALA A 400 16.37 -7.44 -9.87
CA ALA A 400 16.87 -8.31 -10.94
C ALA A 400 15.84 -8.47 -12.05
N PHE A 401 16.29 -8.40 -13.30
CA PHE A 401 15.53 -8.76 -14.49
C PHE A 401 16.34 -9.74 -15.35
N PRO A 402 15.78 -10.89 -15.75
CA PRO A 402 16.47 -11.78 -16.69
C PRO A 402 16.71 -11.07 -18.03
N LEU A 403 17.94 -11.10 -18.54
CA LEU A 403 18.31 -10.42 -19.80
C LEU A 403 17.45 -10.90 -20.98
N LYS A 404 17.10 -12.19 -21.00
CA LYS A 404 16.21 -12.78 -22.01
C LYS A 404 14.81 -12.15 -22.06
N ASP A 405 14.36 -11.57 -20.95
CA ASP A 405 13.04 -10.94 -20.82
C ASP A 405 13.10 -9.44 -21.21
N ILE A 406 14.24 -8.92 -21.67
CA ILE A 406 14.42 -7.50 -21.99
C ILE A 406 14.46 -7.33 -23.52
N ASP A 407 13.71 -6.36 -24.02
CA ASP A 407 13.79 -5.97 -25.42
C ASP A 407 15.09 -5.21 -25.72
N ASP A 408 15.70 -5.47 -26.88
CA ASP A 408 17.00 -4.89 -27.24
C ASP A 408 16.95 -3.35 -27.26
N ALA A 409 15.83 -2.76 -27.69
CA ALA A 409 15.66 -1.31 -27.68
C ALA A 409 15.60 -0.75 -26.25
N LEU A 410 15.04 -1.51 -25.29
CA LEU A 410 15.05 -1.12 -23.88
C LEU A 410 16.45 -1.24 -23.28
N LEU A 411 17.17 -2.32 -23.59
CA LEU A 411 18.54 -2.50 -23.09
C LEU A 411 19.45 -1.34 -23.55
N GLN A 412 19.41 -1.01 -24.84
CA GLN A 412 20.16 0.12 -25.40
C GLN A 412 19.75 1.46 -24.76
N GLU A 413 18.45 1.68 -24.50
CA GLU A 413 17.99 2.90 -23.82
C GLU A 413 18.59 3.00 -22.41
N LEU A 414 18.59 1.91 -21.63
CA LEU A 414 19.13 1.88 -20.27
C LEU A 414 20.65 2.05 -20.25
N GLU A 415 21.39 1.42 -21.16
CA GLU A 415 22.84 1.59 -21.29
C GLU A 415 23.21 3.04 -21.65
N ASN A 416 22.48 3.64 -22.60
CA ASN A 416 22.78 5.00 -23.03
C ASN A 416 22.38 6.06 -22.01
N LYS A 417 21.24 5.88 -21.33
CA LYS A 417 20.66 6.92 -20.48
C LYS A 417 20.81 6.70 -18.99
N ALA A 418 21.09 5.48 -18.53
CA ALA A 418 21.07 5.12 -17.11
C ALA A 418 22.19 4.13 -16.72
N SER A 419 23.32 4.14 -17.42
CA SER A 419 24.43 3.18 -17.22
C SER A 419 24.93 3.09 -15.78
N SER A 420 25.03 4.21 -15.06
CA SER A 420 25.47 4.20 -13.65
C SER A 420 24.48 3.49 -12.71
N ASN A 421 23.22 3.33 -13.13
CA ASN A 421 22.15 2.72 -12.36
C ASN A 421 21.88 1.25 -12.73
N ILE A 422 22.58 0.71 -13.73
CA ILE A 422 22.49 -0.69 -14.10
C ILE A 422 23.79 -1.43 -13.80
N GLU A 423 23.70 -2.75 -13.65
CA GLU A 423 24.82 -3.66 -13.45
C GLU A 423 24.44 -5.01 -14.03
N PHE A 424 25.42 -5.75 -14.54
CA PHE A 424 25.22 -7.07 -15.13
C PHE A 424 25.82 -8.12 -14.19
N GLU A 425 25.01 -9.12 -13.83
CA GLU A 425 25.42 -10.28 -13.04
C GLU A 425 24.91 -11.53 -13.78
N ASP A 426 25.81 -12.30 -14.37
CA ASP A 426 25.49 -13.48 -15.18
C ASP A 426 24.44 -13.19 -16.27
N ASP A 427 23.26 -13.81 -16.19
CA ASP A 427 22.14 -13.64 -17.11
C ASP A 427 21.12 -12.58 -16.65
N LEU A 428 21.48 -11.75 -15.67
CA LEU A 428 20.59 -10.77 -15.04
C LEU A 428 21.08 -9.33 -15.27
N LEU A 429 20.12 -8.45 -15.58
CA LEU A 429 20.26 -7.00 -15.46
C LEU A 429 19.79 -6.56 -14.08
N ILE A 430 20.65 -5.86 -13.35
CA ILE A 430 20.39 -5.36 -12.00
C ILE A 430 20.14 -3.86 -12.07
N ILE A 431 18.94 -3.44 -11.69
CA ILE A 431 18.60 -2.02 -11.56
C ILE A 431 18.85 -1.59 -10.11
N LYS A 432 19.88 -0.77 -9.88
CA LYS A 432 20.31 -0.33 -8.54
C LYS A 432 19.23 0.47 -7.82
N HIS A 433 18.49 1.30 -8.55
CA HIS A 433 17.39 2.11 -8.01
C HIS A 433 16.26 2.31 -9.02
N MET A 434 15.02 2.10 -8.60
CA MET A 434 13.86 2.35 -9.47
C MET A 434 12.60 2.68 -8.66
N TYR A 435 11.66 3.33 -9.33
CA TYR A 435 10.29 3.48 -8.85
C TYR A 435 9.35 2.55 -9.62
N ILE A 436 8.35 2.04 -8.93
CA ILE A 436 7.23 1.33 -9.53
C ILE A 436 5.97 2.15 -9.28
N GLU A 437 5.17 2.31 -10.33
CA GLU A 437 3.89 3.02 -10.30
C GLU A 437 2.81 2.22 -11.05
N ASN A 438 1.54 2.48 -10.74
CA ASN A 438 0.43 1.90 -11.50
C ASN A 438 0.50 2.38 -12.95
N LYS A 439 0.33 1.44 -13.89
CA LYS A 439 0.28 1.75 -15.32
C LYS A 439 -1.05 2.46 -15.63
N MET A 440 -0.95 3.63 -16.23
CA MET A 440 -2.09 4.43 -16.71
C MET A 440 -1.90 4.68 -18.20
N THR A 441 -3.00 4.95 -18.90
CA THR A 441 -2.94 5.43 -20.28
C THR A 441 -2.56 6.91 -20.26
N PRO A 442 -1.45 7.30 -20.92
CA PRO A 442 -1.08 8.71 -21.05
C PRO A 442 -2.21 9.54 -21.66
N LEU A 443 -2.42 10.76 -21.17
CA LEU A 443 -3.58 11.57 -21.54
C LEU A 443 -3.57 11.94 -23.04
N ASN A 444 -2.39 12.21 -23.61
CA ASN A 444 -2.23 12.45 -25.04
C ASN A 444 -2.73 11.26 -25.87
N MET A 445 -2.37 10.04 -25.49
CA MET A 445 -2.81 8.82 -26.18
C MET A 445 -4.30 8.57 -26.00
N TYR A 446 -4.85 8.87 -24.81
CA TYR A 446 -6.29 8.77 -24.58
C TYR A 446 -7.07 9.73 -25.49
N LEU A 447 -6.59 10.96 -25.64
CA LEU A 447 -7.24 11.99 -26.47
C LEU A 447 -7.29 11.63 -27.97
N GLU A 448 -6.31 10.87 -28.47
CA GLU A 448 -6.26 10.39 -29.87
C GLU A 448 -7.44 9.46 -30.21
N THR A 449 -7.94 8.70 -29.24
CA THR A 449 -8.99 7.69 -29.44
C THR A 449 -10.34 8.04 -28.80
N ALA A 450 -10.36 9.05 -27.93
CA ALA A 450 -11.56 9.49 -27.22
C ALA A 450 -12.58 10.18 -28.15
N ASN A 451 -13.86 9.85 -27.98
CA ASN A 451 -14.94 10.58 -28.65
C ASN A 451 -15.18 11.96 -28.01
N LYS A 452 -15.96 12.84 -28.65
CA LYS A 452 -16.21 14.22 -28.17
C LYS A 452 -16.70 14.30 -26.72
N LYS A 453 -17.58 13.38 -26.29
CA LYS A 453 -18.11 13.37 -24.92
C LYS A 453 -17.01 13.00 -23.91
N GLN A 454 -16.19 12.01 -24.25
CA GLN A 454 -15.04 11.58 -23.45
C GLN A 454 -13.97 12.68 -23.38
N GLN A 455 -13.67 13.32 -24.51
CA GLN A 455 -12.73 14.44 -24.58
C GLN A 455 -13.18 15.61 -23.68
N ASN A 456 -14.43 16.04 -23.79
CA ASN A 456 -14.96 17.09 -22.93
C ASN A 456 -14.88 16.71 -21.45
N HIS A 457 -15.20 15.46 -21.11
CA HIS A 457 -15.12 14.99 -19.73
C HIS A 457 -13.68 14.99 -19.20
N ILE A 458 -12.73 14.42 -19.94
CA ILE A 458 -11.35 14.26 -19.47
C ILE A 458 -10.60 15.58 -19.43
N ILE A 459 -10.85 16.52 -20.35
CA ILE A 459 -10.24 17.85 -20.32
C ILE A 459 -10.76 18.66 -19.13
N ASN A 460 -12.06 18.55 -18.81
CA ASN A 460 -12.61 19.15 -17.60
C ASN A 460 -12.00 18.53 -16.34
N ASP A 461 -11.82 17.21 -16.29
CA ASP A 461 -11.16 16.56 -15.14
C ASP A 461 -9.68 16.91 -15.05
N TYR A 462 -8.98 17.09 -16.17
CA TYR A 462 -7.60 17.58 -16.21
C TYR A 462 -7.47 19.00 -15.65
N GLY A 463 -8.37 19.92 -16.05
CA GLY A 463 -8.44 21.26 -15.48
C GLY A 463 -8.70 21.24 -13.97
N LYS A 464 -9.63 20.40 -13.52
CA LYS A 464 -9.88 20.19 -12.08
C LYS A 464 -8.66 19.60 -11.36
N ALA A 465 -7.93 18.69 -11.99
CA ALA A 465 -6.73 18.11 -11.41
C ALA A 465 -5.67 19.18 -11.14
N ILE A 466 -5.48 20.13 -12.06
CA ILE A 466 -4.56 21.27 -11.86
C ILE A 466 -5.04 22.15 -10.71
N ASP A 467 -6.32 22.54 -10.71
CA ASP A 467 -6.90 23.39 -9.67
C ASP A 467 -6.77 22.76 -8.27
N GLU A 468 -7.14 21.48 -8.14
CA GLU A 468 -7.02 20.74 -6.88
C GLU A 468 -5.56 20.61 -6.40
N LEU A 469 -4.60 20.40 -7.32
CA LEU A 469 -3.16 20.37 -6.98
C LEU A 469 -2.67 21.72 -6.46
N ILE A 470 -3.03 22.82 -7.13
CA ILE A 470 -2.66 24.18 -6.72
C ILE A 470 -3.26 24.50 -5.35
N ASN A 471 -4.55 24.17 -5.13
CA ASN A 471 -5.22 24.34 -3.85
C ASN A 471 -4.63 23.46 -2.74
N SER A 472 -3.87 22.42 -3.11
CA SER A 472 -3.10 21.57 -2.20
C SER A 472 -1.63 21.98 -2.07
N ASN A 473 -1.29 23.19 -2.50
CA ASN A 473 0.07 23.75 -2.48
C ASN A 473 1.08 22.96 -3.33
N ILE A 474 0.63 22.43 -4.47
CA ILE A 474 1.46 21.69 -5.43
C ILE A 474 1.29 22.32 -6.82
N PHE A 475 2.35 22.96 -7.31
CA PHE A 475 2.41 23.41 -8.70
C PHE A 475 2.98 22.30 -9.60
N PRO A 476 2.25 21.80 -10.61
CA PRO A 476 2.68 20.64 -11.42
C PRO A 476 3.92 20.90 -12.30
N GLY A 477 4.21 22.15 -12.62
CA GLY A 477 5.31 22.51 -13.51
C GLY A 477 4.96 22.30 -14.98
N ASP A 478 5.27 21.11 -15.52
CA ASP A 478 4.97 20.75 -16.90
C ASP A 478 3.52 20.26 -17.01
N MET A 479 2.67 21.07 -17.65
CA MET A 479 1.23 20.81 -17.83
C MET A 479 0.90 20.30 -19.24
N LEU A 480 1.86 19.65 -19.90
CA LEU A 480 1.59 18.93 -21.15
C LEU A 480 0.85 17.62 -20.84
N THR A 481 0.06 17.14 -21.80
CA THR A 481 -0.78 15.92 -21.66
C THR A 481 -0.01 14.60 -21.79
N LYS A 482 1.32 14.65 -21.77
CA LYS A 482 2.23 13.56 -22.17
C LYS A 482 2.51 12.51 -21.10
#